data_AF-A0A2G9YY21-F1
#
_entry.id   AF-A0A2G9YY21-F1
#
_cell.length_a   1.000
_cell.length_b   1.000
_cell.length_c   1.000
_cell.angle_alpha   90.00
_cell.angle_beta   90.00
_cell.angle_gamma   90.00
#
_symmetry.space_group_name_H-M   'P 1'
#
loop_
_entity.id
_entity.type
_entity.pdbx_description
1 polymer ?
#
loop_
_entity_poly.entity_id
_entity_poly.type
_entity_poly.pdbx_seq_one_letter_code
_entity_poly.pdbx_strand_id
1 'polypeptide(L)'
;MLFFGSSSIDLKITIFLLAVSFLISLVILLFSKKIYLAVLVFSILANISFLLNIGSEMFVAYHFLWFGYFSLLIWPLLNIFLIIHYARTKPKK
;
A
#
# COMPACT_ATOMS: atom_id res chain seq x y z
N MET A 1 14.85 -2.99 3.63
CA MET A 1 15.19 -1.66 4.16
C MET A 1 16.13 -1.02 3.16
N LEU A 2 15.73 0.08 2.53
CA LEU A 2 16.56 0.78 1.55
C LEU A 2 17.72 1.45 2.31
N PHE A 3 18.84 0.73 2.40
CA PHE A 3 19.93 1.01 3.34
C PHE A 3 20.92 2.11 2.89
N PHE A 4 20.69 2.79 1.74
CA PHE A 4 21.71 3.64 1.12
C PHE A 4 21.18 4.90 0.40
N GLY A 5 19.95 5.35 0.71
CA GLY A 5 19.34 6.54 0.11
C GLY A 5 19.26 7.72 1.08
N SER A 6 19.34 8.96 0.59
CA SER A 6 18.89 10.12 1.36
C SER A 6 17.37 10.05 1.54
N SER A 7 16.83 10.69 2.59
CA SER A 7 15.37 10.77 2.82
C SER A 7 14.58 11.17 1.57
N SER A 8 15.15 12.04 0.73
CA SER A 8 14.58 12.48 -0.55
C SER A 8 14.50 11.37 -1.61
N ILE A 9 15.46 10.44 -1.64
CA ILE A 9 15.47 9.29 -2.55
C ILE A 9 14.41 8.29 -2.10
N ASP A 10 14.35 7.98 -0.81
CA ASP A 10 13.37 7.02 -0.25
C ASP A 10 11.94 7.49 -0.47
N LEU A 11 11.68 8.79 -0.32
CA LEU A 11 10.39 9.39 -0.64
C LEU A 11 10.04 9.22 -2.14
N LYS A 12 10.98 9.49 -3.04
CA LYS A 12 10.77 9.32 -4.50
C LYS A 12 10.49 7.87 -4.86
N ILE A 13 11.22 6.92 -4.28
CA ILE A 13 11.00 5.49 -4.48
C ILE A 13 9.60 5.10 -3.97
N THR A 14 9.22 5.57 -2.78
CA THR A 14 7.89 5.30 -2.21
C THR A 14 6.77 5.84 -3.12
N ILE A 15 6.90 7.07 -3.61
CA ILE A 15 5.94 7.68 -4.54
C ILE A 15 5.87 6.90 -5.85
N PHE A 16 7.02 6.49 -6.40
CA PHE A 16 7.07 5.67 -7.61
C PHE A 16 6.34 4.33 -7.42
N LEU A 17 6.60 3.64 -6.32
CA LEU A 17 5.94 2.37 -6.00
C LEU A 17 4.43 2.54 -5.79
N LEU A 18 3.99 3.64 -5.17
CA LEU A 18 2.57 3.97 -5.05
C LEU A 18 1.90 4.22 -6.40
N ALA A 19 2.57 4.95 -7.30
CA ALA A 19 2.07 5.19 -8.64
C ALA A 19 1.93 3.87 -9.43
N VAL A 20 2.93 2.98 -9.35
CA VAL A 20 2.86 1.64 -9.96
C VAL A 20 1.72 0.81 -9.36
N SER A 21 1.59 0.83 -8.03
CA SER A 21 0.50 0.14 -7.31
C SER A 21 -0.88 0.63 -7.77
N PHE A 22 -1.02 1.94 -7.97
CA PHE A 22 -2.23 2.56 -8.49
C PHE A 22 -2.53 2.11 -9.92
N LEU A 23 -1.53 2.13 -10.82
CA LEU A 23 -1.70 1.67 -12.20
C LEU A 23 -2.12 0.19 -12.27
N ILE A 24 -1.50 -0.69 -11.47
CA ILE A 24 -1.89 -2.11 -11.39
C ILE A 24 -3.34 -2.25 -10.93
N SER A 25 -3.73 -1.52 -9.87
CA SER A 25 -5.10 -1.54 -9.38
C SER A 25 -6.11 -1.05 -10.43
N LEU A 26 -5.75 0.00 -11.18
CA LEU A 26 -6.59 0.56 -12.23
C LEU A 26 -6.76 -0.44 -13.39
N VAL A 27 -5.69 -1.12 -13.79
CA VAL A 27 -5.77 -2.23 -14.77
C VAL A 27 -6.74 -3.30 -14.27
N ILE A 28 -6.61 -3.74 -13.01
CA ILE A 28 -7.52 -4.74 -12.42
C ILE A 28 -8.97 -4.24 -12.42
N LEU A 29 -9.20 -2.96 -12.11
CA LEU A 29 -10.53 -2.37 -12.14
C LEU A 29 -11.14 -2.43 -13.54
N LEU A 30 -10.38 -2.06 -14.57
CA LEU A 30 -10.86 -2.05 -15.96
C LEU A 30 -11.25 -3.45 -16.45
N PHE A 31 -10.44 -4.48 -16.14
CA PHE A 31 -10.69 -5.84 -16.61
C PHE A 31 -11.71 -6.60 -15.75
N SER A 32 -11.62 -6.49 -14.42
CA SER A 32 -12.51 -7.24 -13.53
C SER A 32 -13.86 -6.56 -13.29
N LYS A 33 -13.92 -5.23 -13.51
CA LYS A 33 -15.05 -4.35 -13.13
C LYS A 33 -15.44 -4.46 -11.65
N LYS A 34 -14.54 -4.94 -10.79
CA LYS A 34 -14.76 -5.16 -9.36
C LYS A 34 -13.99 -4.13 -8.55
N ILE A 35 -14.68 -3.05 -8.15
CA ILE A 35 -14.10 -1.96 -7.35
C ILE A 35 -13.42 -2.49 -6.09
N TYR A 36 -14.10 -3.36 -5.33
CA TYR A 36 -13.54 -3.93 -4.10
C TYR A 36 -12.25 -4.72 -4.32
N LEU A 37 -12.14 -5.47 -5.43
CA LEU A 37 -10.92 -6.21 -5.76
C LEU A 37 -9.78 -5.25 -6.10
N ALA A 38 -10.06 -4.21 -6.88
CA ALA A 38 -9.08 -3.20 -7.23
C ALA A 38 -8.57 -2.43 -5.99
N VAL A 39 -9.48 -2.02 -5.12
CA VAL A 39 -9.16 -1.35 -3.84
C VAL A 39 -8.34 -2.25 -2.94
N LEU A 40 -8.71 -3.54 -2.83
CA LEU A 40 -7.95 -4.51 -2.06
C LEU A 40 -6.51 -4.64 -2.57
N VAL A 41 -6.34 -4.80 -3.89
CA VAL A 41 -5.01 -4.94 -4.49
C VAL A 41 -4.19 -3.66 -4.31
N PHE A 42 -4.79 -2.49 -4.52
CA PHE A 42 -4.12 -1.22 -4.25
C PHE A 42 -3.66 -1.12 -2.79
N SER A 43 -4.55 -1.44 -1.86
CA SER A 43 -4.28 -1.33 -0.42
C SER A 43 -3.14 -2.25 0.01
N ILE A 44 -3.07 -3.47 -0.52
CA ILE A 44 -1.97 -4.40 -0.25
C ILE A 44 -0.65 -3.87 -0.84
N LEU A 45 -0.64 -3.47 -2.12
CA LEU A 45 0.59 -3.02 -2.80
C LEU A 45 1.13 -1.70 -2.23
N ALA A 46 0.24 -0.75 -1.92
CA ALA A 46 0.59 0.49 -1.26
C ALA A 46 1.19 0.21 0.12
N ASN A 47 0.58 -0.68 0.91
CA ASN A 47 1.10 -1.03 2.22
C ASN A 47 2.50 -1.67 2.15
N ILE A 48 2.74 -2.57 1.19
CA ILE A 48 4.07 -3.15 0.93
C ILE A 48 5.09 -2.04 0.60
N SER A 49 4.69 -1.07 -0.23
CA SER A 49 5.57 0.05 -0.63
C SER A 49 6.06 0.87 0.57
N PHE A 50 5.18 1.10 1.55
CA PHE A 50 5.55 1.74 2.81
C PHE A 50 6.36 0.84 3.73
N LEU A 51 6.04 -0.46 3.81
CA LEU A 51 6.80 -1.42 4.62
C LEU A 51 8.25 -1.57 4.16
N LEU A 52 8.51 -1.51 2.86
CA LEU A 52 9.89 -1.53 2.31
C LEU A 52 10.75 -0.37 2.83
N ASN A 53 10.10 0.75 3.13
CA ASN A 53 10.73 1.99 3.60
C ASN A 53 10.59 2.20 5.11
N ILE A 54 10.00 1.28 5.88
CA ILE A 54 9.60 1.52 7.28
C ILE A 54 10.72 1.99 8.22
N GLY A 55 11.96 1.60 7.93
CA GLY A 55 13.14 2.01 8.68
C GLY A 55 13.86 3.24 8.12
N SER A 56 13.30 3.90 7.11
CA SER A 56 13.88 5.10 6.51
C SER A 56 13.69 6.32 7.40
N GLU A 57 14.69 7.20 7.42
CA GLU A 57 14.58 8.52 8.06
C GLU A 57 13.57 9.45 7.37
N MET A 58 13.04 9.08 6.19
CA MET A 58 12.05 9.90 5.46
C MET A 58 10.84 10.27 6.33
N PHE A 59 10.40 9.36 7.20
CA PHE A 59 9.26 9.61 8.08
C PHE A 59 9.54 10.73 9.10
N VAL A 60 10.79 10.81 9.57
CA VAL A 60 11.25 11.86 10.50
C VAL A 60 11.50 13.15 9.73
N ALA A 61 12.26 13.08 8.63
CA ALA A 61 12.69 14.23 7.83
C ALA A 61 11.53 15.05 7.26
N TYR A 62 10.41 14.40 6.94
CA TYR A 62 9.22 15.05 6.41
C TYR A 62 8.05 15.09 7.43
N HIS A 63 8.32 14.81 8.71
CA HIS A 63 7.36 14.95 9.82
C HIS A 63 6.06 14.14 9.69
N PHE A 64 6.11 12.93 9.11
CA PHE A 64 4.94 12.03 8.98
C PHE A 64 5.12 10.67 9.66
N LEU A 65 5.86 10.60 10.77
CA LEU A 65 6.08 9.41 11.60
C LEU A 65 4.81 8.61 11.92
N TRP A 66 3.70 9.29 12.21
CA TRP A 66 2.41 8.65 12.46
C TRP A 66 1.97 7.74 11.31
N PHE A 67 2.30 8.11 10.07
CA PHE A 67 1.96 7.36 8.87
C PHE A 67 2.80 6.07 8.75
N GLY A 68 4.05 6.11 9.22
CA GLY A 68 4.89 4.92 9.37
C GLY A 68 4.26 3.92 10.36
N TYR A 69 3.87 4.37 11.55
CA TYR A 69 3.19 3.53 12.55
C TYR A 69 1.84 3.00 12.04
N PHE A 70 1.06 3.84 11.36
CA PHE A 70 -0.20 3.43 10.73
C PHE A 70 0.03 2.30 9.71
N SER A 71 1.04 2.46 8.84
CA SER A 71 1.38 1.50 7.80
C SER A 71 1.85 0.16 8.36
N LEU A 72 2.51 0.16 9.52
CA LEU A 72 3.00 -1.08 10.15
C LEU A 72 1.94 -1.78 11.01
N LEU A 73 1.10 -1.03 11.73
CA LEU A 73 0.18 -1.59 12.72
C LEU A 73 -1.26 -1.70 12.21
N ILE A 74 -1.81 -0.61 11.67
CA ILE A 74 -3.25 -0.49 11.40
C ILE A 74 -3.58 -0.95 9.98
N TRP A 75 -2.77 -0.57 9.01
CA TRP A 75 -3.02 -0.87 7.60
C TRP A 75 -3.03 -2.38 7.29
N PRO A 76 -2.16 -3.23 7.87
CA PRO A 76 -2.26 -4.68 7.67
C PRO A 76 -3.58 -5.25 8.19
N LEU A 77 -4.10 -4.72 9.32
CA LEU A 77 -5.41 -5.12 9.84
C LEU A 77 -6.55 -4.72 8.89
N LEU A 78 -6.48 -3.52 8.31
CA LEU A 78 -7.42 -3.09 7.27
C LEU A 78 -7.35 -3.99 6.03
N ASN A 79 -6.16 -4.40 5.61
CA ASN A 79 -5.99 -5.35 4.51
C ASN A 79 -6.63 -6.70 4.82
N ILE A 80 -6.42 -7.26 6.01
CA ILE A 80 -7.06 -8.51 6.44
C ILE A 80 -8.59 -8.37 6.43
N PHE A 81 -9.12 -7.26 6.95
CA PHE A 81 -10.54 -6.97 6.94
C PHE A 81 -11.10 -6.94 5.51
N LEU A 82 -10.44 -6.24 4.58
CA LEU A 82 -10.85 -6.18 3.18
C LEU A 82 -10.81 -7.56 2.49
N ILE A 83 -9.79 -8.39 2.79
CA ILE A 83 -9.71 -9.77 2.29
C ILE A 83 -10.92 -10.58 2.77
N ILE A 84 -11.21 -10.57 4.06
CA ILE A 84 -12.34 -11.30 4.65
C ILE A 84 -13.67 -10.81 4.06
N HIS A 85 -13.86 -9.50 3.95
CA HIS A 85 -15.06 -8.91 3.38
C HIS A 85 -15.24 -9.31 1.92
N TYR A 86 -14.18 -9.24 1.11
CA TYR A 86 -14.21 -9.67 -0.28
C TYR A 86 -14.49 -11.18 -0.42
N ALA A 87 -13.92 -12.01 0.44
CA ALA A 87 -14.16 -13.46 0.44
C ALA A 87 -15.62 -13.81 0.79
N ARG A 88 -16.24 -13.08 1.73
CA ARG A 88 -17.63 -13.28 2.14
C ARG A 88 -18.66 -12.81 1.11
N THR A 89 -18.38 -11.71 0.43
CA THR A 89 -19.29 -11.09 -0.55
C THR A 89 -19.14 -11.66 -1.96
N LYS A 90 -18.12 -12.49 -2.19
CA LYS A 90 -17.94 -13.18 -3.46
C LYS A 90 -19.17 -14.08 -3.71
N PRO A 91 -19.91 -13.91 -4.81
CA PRO A 91 -20.99 -14.83 -5.14
C PRO A 91 -20.39 -16.23 -5.23
N LYS A 92 -20.95 -17.18 -4.47
CA LYS A 92 -20.62 -18.60 -4.64
C LYS A 92 -20.92 -18.94 -6.10
N LYS A 93 -19.89 -19.33 -6.85
CA LYS A 93 -20.07 -19.95 -8.16
C LYS A 93 -20.84 -21.25 -7.97
#